data_AF-B7ZFX8-F1
#
_entry.id   AF-B7ZFX8-F1
#
_cell.length_a   1.000
_cell.length_b   1.000
_cell.length_c   1.000
_cell.angle_alpha   90.00
_cell.angle_beta   90.00
_cell.angle_gamma   90.00
#
_symmetry.space_group_name_H-M   'P 1'
#
loop_
_entity.id
_entity.type
_entity.pdbx_description
1 polymer ?
#
loop_
_entity_poly.entity_id
_entity_poly.type
_entity_poly.pdbx_seq_one_letter_code
_entity_poly.pdbx_strand_id
1 'polypeptide(L)'
;LRPGLGDRVTEVKTDIYVTSFGPVSDTDMEYTVDVFFRQRWTDERLKFNGPMNILRLNNLMASKIWTPDTFFHNGKKSVAHNMTMPNKLL
;
A
#
# COMPACT_ATOMS: atom_id res chain seq x y z
N LEU A 1 15.52 4.95 4.09
CA LEU A 1 16.37 3.85 3.56
C LEU A 1 15.54 2.57 3.44
N ARG A 2 15.66 1.83 2.32
CA ARG A 2 15.00 0.53 2.11
C ARG A 2 15.47 -0.49 3.17
N PRO A 3 14.58 -1.34 3.74
CA PRO A 3 14.97 -2.42 4.63
C PRO A 3 15.93 -3.40 3.95
N GLY A 4 17.05 -3.74 4.60
CA GLY A 4 18.06 -4.65 4.02
C GLY A 4 18.90 -4.05 2.88
N LEU A 5 18.99 -2.71 2.78
CA LEU A 5 19.88 -2.06 1.82
C LEU A 5 21.33 -2.54 2.02
N GLY A 6 21.95 -3.06 0.95
CA GLY A 6 23.32 -3.59 0.97
C GLY A 6 23.46 -5.04 1.45
N ASP A 7 22.35 -5.67 1.86
CA ASP A 7 22.34 -7.03 2.42
C ASP A 7 21.41 -7.95 1.60
N ARG A 8 20.12 -7.61 1.52
CA ARG A 8 19.11 -8.45 0.85
C ARG A 8 18.08 -7.65 0.06
N VAL A 9 17.36 -8.34 -0.82
CA VAL A 9 16.19 -7.79 -1.50
C VAL A 9 15.02 -7.71 -0.52
N THR A 10 14.24 -6.62 -0.59
CA THR A 10 12.99 -6.51 0.15
C THR A 10 11.91 -7.20 -0.65
N GLU A 11 11.49 -8.38 -0.22
CA GLU A 11 10.32 -9.04 -0.77
C GLU A 11 9.05 -8.30 -0.31
N VAL A 12 8.27 -7.82 -1.28
CA VAL A 12 6.98 -7.17 -1.03
C VAL A 12 5.90 -8.08 -1.59
N LYS A 13 5.09 -8.64 -0.71
CA LYS A 13 3.91 -9.44 -1.07
C LYS A 13 2.73 -8.51 -1.27
N THR A 14 2.15 -8.51 -2.46
CA THR A 14 0.98 -7.71 -2.82
C THR A 14 -0.27 -8.57 -2.83
N ASP A 15 -1.40 -7.98 -2.46
CA ASP A 15 -2.73 -8.57 -2.54
C ASP A 15 -3.69 -7.50 -3.04
N ILE A 16 -4.61 -7.88 -3.92
CA ILE A 16 -5.57 -6.98 -4.55
C ILE A 16 -6.96 -7.59 -4.37
N TYR A 17 -7.81 -6.88 -3.65
CA TYR A 17 -9.23 -7.21 -3.58
C TYR A 17 -10.02 -6.18 -4.37
N VAL A 18 -10.59 -6.60 -5.50
CA VAL A 18 -11.44 -5.76 -6.35
C VAL A 18 -12.81 -5.63 -5.71
N THR A 19 -13.23 -4.42 -5.37
CA THR A 19 -14.56 -4.15 -4.82
C THR A 19 -15.56 -3.86 -5.92
N SER A 20 -15.14 -3.15 -6.97
CA SER A 20 -15.97 -2.84 -8.12
C SER A 20 -15.11 -2.81 -9.38
N PHE A 21 -15.68 -3.30 -10.48
CA PHE A 21 -15.16 -3.04 -11.81
C PHE A 21 -16.11 -2.04 -12.45
N GLY A 22 -15.64 -0.81 -12.62
CA GLY A 22 -16.42 0.33 -13.08
C GLY A 22 -16.61 0.36 -14.60
N PRO A 23 -17.07 1.49 -15.14
CA PRO A 23 -17.32 1.62 -16.57
C PRO A 23 -16.02 1.49 -17.38
N VAL A 24 -16.18 0.93 -18.58
CA VAL A 24 -15.18 0.89 -19.64
C VAL A 24 -15.58 1.94 -20.67
N SER A 25 -14.69 2.89 -20.98
CA SER A 25 -14.85 3.85 -22.06
C SER A 25 -14.09 3.36 -23.27
N ASP A 26 -14.81 2.96 -24.33
CA ASP A 26 -14.22 2.57 -25.60
C ASP A 26 -13.61 3.78 -26.33
N THR A 27 -14.24 4.96 -26.20
CA THR A 27 -13.78 6.22 -26.80
C THR A 27 -12.42 6.64 -26.24
N ASP A 28 -12.26 6.57 -24.92
CA ASP A 28 -11.03 6.98 -24.25
C ASP A 28 -10.04 5.81 -24.10
N MET A 29 -10.46 4.57 -24.38
CA MET A 29 -9.70 3.34 -24.11
C MET A 29 -9.26 3.26 -22.64
N GLU A 30 -10.20 3.37 -21.71
CA GLU A 30 -9.92 3.28 -20.27
C GLU A 30 -11.00 2.55 -19.51
N TYR A 31 -10.66 2.11 -18.29
CA TYR A 31 -11.59 1.50 -17.36
C TYR A 31 -11.35 2.04 -15.96
N THR A 32 -12.40 2.06 -15.15
CA THR A 32 -12.32 2.39 -13.72
C THR A 32 -12.35 1.12 -12.88
N VAL A 33 -11.56 1.04 -11.82
CA VAL A 33 -11.59 -0.10 -10.88
C VAL A 33 -11.39 0.40 -9.45
N ASP A 34 -12.25 -0.05 -8.54
CA ASP A 34 -12.10 0.19 -7.11
C ASP A 34 -11.45 -1.05 -6.49
N VAL A 35 -10.34 -0.85 -5.78
CA VAL A 35 -9.59 -1.95 -5.15
C VAL A 35 -9.17 -1.61 -3.73
N PHE A 36 -9.16 -2.63 -2.86
CA PHE A 36 -8.29 -2.62 -1.69
C PHE A 36 -6.94 -3.20 -2.09
N PHE A 37 -5.95 -2.31 -2.22
CA PHE A 37 -4.57 -2.67 -2.49
C PHE A 37 -3.80 -2.89 -1.18
N ARG A 38 -3.31 -4.11 -0.95
CA ARG A 38 -2.62 -4.51 0.28
C ARG A 38 -1.17 -4.87 -0.03
N GLN A 39 -0.28 -4.49 0.88
CA GLN A 39 1.14 -4.79 0.78
C GLN A 39 1.67 -5.29 2.11
N ARG A 40 2.54 -6.30 2.05
CA ARG A 40 3.23 -6.84 3.21
C ARG A 40 4.71 -7.00 2.91
N TRP A 41 5.54 -6.45 3.77
CA TRP A 41 6.99 -6.61 3.74
C TRP A 41 7.52 -6.80 5.18
N THR A 42 8.79 -7.18 5.29
CA THR A 42 9.46 -7.31 6.59
C THR A 42 10.51 -6.23 6.73
N ASP A 43 10.39 -5.39 7.78
CA ASP A 43 11.40 -4.43 8.20
C ASP A 43 11.90 -4.78 9.60
N GLU A 44 13.13 -5.27 9.69
CA GLU A 44 13.71 -5.71 10.97
C GLU A 44 13.97 -4.57 11.95
N ARG A 45 14.06 -3.33 11.46
CA ARG A 45 14.26 -2.14 12.29
C ARG A 45 13.03 -1.79 13.14
N LEU A 46 11.88 -2.37 12.80
CA LEU A 46 10.61 -2.16 13.50
C LEU A 46 10.29 -3.27 14.52
N LYS A 47 11.21 -4.20 14.79
CA LYS A 47 11.05 -5.20 15.84
C LYS A 47 10.89 -4.50 17.20
N PHE A 48 9.94 -4.96 18.00
CA PHE A 48 9.68 -4.43 19.34
C PHE A 48 9.41 -5.59 20.30
N ASN A 49 9.69 -5.39 21.59
CA ASN A 49 9.37 -6.34 22.65
C ASN A 49 8.27 -5.74 23.52
N GLY A 50 7.18 -6.48 23.71
CA GLY A 50 6.06 -6.06 24.54
C GLY A 50 5.00 -7.16 24.64
N PRO A 51 3.96 -6.97 25.47
CA PRO A 51 2.90 -7.96 25.64
C PRO A 51 1.99 -8.11 24.40
N MET A 52 2.10 -7.19 23.43
CA MET A 52 1.30 -7.19 22.20
C MET A 52 2.09 -7.75 21.02
N ASN A 53 1.45 -8.57 20.19
CA ASN A 53 2.07 -9.12 18.98
C ASN A 53 1.87 -8.24 17.74
N ILE A 54 0.89 -7.33 17.77
CA ILE A 54 0.51 -6.47 16.63
C ILE A 54 0.30 -5.06 17.15
N LEU A 55 1.06 -4.10 16.61
CA LEU A 55 0.85 -2.67 16.82
C LEU A 55 0.07 -2.12 15.64
N ARG A 56 -1.12 -1.58 15.89
CA ARG A 56 -1.86 -0.81 14.89
C ARG A 56 -1.34 0.62 14.91
N LEU A 57 -0.81 1.09 13.78
CA LEU A 57 -0.22 2.41 13.69
C LEU A 57 -1.22 3.42 13.14
N ASN A 58 -1.12 4.66 13.62
CA ASN A 58 -1.85 5.78 13.02
C ASN A 58 -1.08 6.34 11.81
N ASN A 59 -1.74 7.21 11.04
CA ASN A 59 -1.17 7.81 9.84
C ASN A 59 0.14 8.59 10.06
N LEU A 60 0.34 9.17 11.26
CA LEU A 60 1.55 9.94 11.59
C LEU A 60 2.78 9.04 11.80
N MET A 61 2.61 7.86 12.41
CA MET A 61 3.70 6.88 12.52
C MET A 61 3.96 6.20 11.18
N ALA A 62 2.89 5.88 10.46
CA ALA A 62 2.93 5.30 9.11
C ALA A 62 3.75 6.13 8.11
N SER A 63 3.72 7.47 8.20
CA SER A 63 4.47 8.35 7.28
C SER A 63 5.97 8.41 7.58
N LYS A 64 6.40 7.97 8.77
CA LYS A 64 7.81 7.91 9.18
C LYS A 64 8.46 6.57 8.86
N ILE A 65 7.66 5.58 8.46
CA ILE A 65 8.11 4.24 8.11
C ILE A 65 8.35 4.17 6.60
N TRP A 66 9.43 3.50 6.19
CA TRP A 66 9.64 3.24 4.77
C TRP A 66 8.49 2.36 4.24
N THR A 67 7.84 2.83 3.18
CA THR A 67 6.86 2.06 2.41
C THR A 67 7.34 1.94 0.96
N PRO A 68 7.08 0.82 0.27
CA PRO A 68 7.43 0.67 -1.13
C PRO A 68 6.71 1.72 -1.99
N ASP A 69 7.42 2.24 -2.99
CA ASP A 69 6.99 3.25 -3.96
C ASP A 69 6.22 2.63 -5.12
N THR A 70 5.15 1.89 -4.80
CA THR A 70 4.36 1.17 -5.80
C THR A 70 3.46 2.10 -6.61
N PHE A 71 3.49 1.95 -7.94
CA PHE A 71 2.69 2.73 -8.88
C PHE A 71 2.12 1.84 -9.99
N PHE A 72 0.97 2.24 -10.55
CA PHE A 72 0.34 1.54 -11.68
C PHE A 72 0.88 2.10 -13.00
N HIS A 73 1.58 1.28 -13.78
CA HIS A 73 2.24 1.72 -15.02
C HIS A 73 1.26 2.22 -16.08
N ASN A 74 0.06 1.63 -16.14
CA ASN A 74 -1.00 1.99 -17.08
C ASN A 74 -2.07 2.92 -16.44
N GLY A 75 -1.84 3.40 -15.22
CA GLY A 75 -2.76 4.30 -14.56
C GLY A 75 -2.77 5.66 -15.23
N LYS A 76 -3.83 6.00 -15.97
CA LYS A 76 -4.01 7.37 -16.49
C LYS A 76 -4.27 8.36 -15.37
N LYS A 77 -5.20 8.02 -14.47
CA LYS A 77 -5.53 8.79 -13.26
C LYS A 77 -5.94 7.83 -12.15
N SER A 78 -5.32 7.98 -10.98
CA SER A 78 -5.64 7.19 -9.80
C SER A 78 -5.90 8.12 -8.62
N VAL A 79 -6.96 7.85 -7.85
CA VAL A 79 -7.32 8.63 -6.67
C VAL A 79 -7.21 7.73 -5.44
N ALA A 80 -6.39 8.12 -4.47
CA ALA A 80 -6.40 7.50 -3.15
C ALA A 80 -7.56 8.11 -2.34
N HIS A 81 -8.55 7.28 -1.97
CA HIS A 81 -9.70 7.74 -1.19
C HIS A 81 -9.27 8.19 0.23
N ASN A 82 -9.75 9.38 0.66
CA ASN A 82 -9.36 10.01 1.93
C ASN A 82 -10.53 10.36 2.88
N MET A 83 -11.74 9.83 2.66
CA MET A 83 -12.93 10.13 3.48
C MET A 83 -13.25 8.97 4.46
N THR A 84 -13.38 9.17 5.78
CA THR A 84 -13.10 10.34 6.66
C THR A 84 -11.67 10.33 7.24
N MET A 85 -10.90 9.27 6.98
CA MET A 85 -9.44 9.19 7.23
C MET A 85 -8.77 8.63 5.97
N PRO A 86 -7.48 8.93 5.71
CA PRO A 86 -6.71 8.21 4.70
C PRO A 86 -6.83 6.71 4.96
N ASN A 87 -7.32 5.96 3.97
CA ASN A 87 -7.51 4.50 4.05
C ASN A 87 -6.15 3.77 3.95
N LYS A 88 -5.22 4.13 4.83
CA LYS A 88 -3.91 3.52 4.99
C LYS A 88 -3.88 2.88 6.38
N LEU A 89 -4.05 1.56 6.43
CA LEU A 89 -3.79 0.79 7.64
C LEU A 89 -2.41 0.15 7.49
N LEU A 90 -1.53 0.43 8.45
CA LEU A 90 -0.23 -0.22 8.60
C LEU A 90 -0.18 -1.01 9.91
#